data_AF-A0A7G9P3A1-F1
#
_entry.id   AF-A0A7G9P3A1-F1
#
_cell.length_a   1.000
_cell.length_b   1.000
_cell.length_c   1.000
_cell.angle_alpha   90.00
_cell.angle_beta   90.00
_cell.angle_gamma   90.00
#
_symmetry.space_group_name_H-M   'P 1'
#
loop_
_entity.id
_entity.type
_entity.pdbx_description
1 polymer ?
#
loop_
_entity_poly.entity_id
_entity_poly.type
_entity_poly.pdbx_seq_one_letter_code
_entity_poly.pdbx_strand_id
1 'polypeptide(L)'
;MSWLDRIRGRSERLTEPLPNGAAVYYCNDSVFIYSIWTDVYGRAGIGDNPRKLKRTAEPSLLGQAVVDAVKSSRSGIESSYSGQPDVFVRNEKKGFRIAGVSGWYELERWQHVPVVETSPGRVMISVTQRCASGGHVTFKDFPSFECDLTPEHVGEVLSRIMSEKPMDDYFEPPSHV
;
A
#
# COMPACT_ATOMS: atom_id res chain seq x y z
N MET A 1 29.84 -5.93 10.45
CA MET A 1 28.58 -5.25 10.82
C MET A 1 28.02 -4.66 9.54
N SER A 2 26.90 -5.17 9.03
CA SER A 2 26.40 -4.82 7.69
C SER A 2 25.71 -3.44 7.68
N TRP A 3 25.60 -2.81 6.51
CA TRP A 3 24.87 -1.55 6.33
C TRP A 3 23.38 -1.69 6.73
N LEU A 4 22.80 -2.87 6.50
CA LEU A 4 21.46 -3.23 6.97
C LEU A 4 21.35 -3.22 8.50
N ASP A 5 22.41 -3.62 9.22
CA ASP A 5 22.44 -3.58 10.69
C ASP A 5 22.54 -2.14 11.24
N ARG A 6 23.09 -1.20 10.47
CA ARG A 6 23.17 0.22 10.85
C ARG A 6 21.86 0.97 10.64
N ILE A 7 21.08 0.60 9.62
CA ILE A 7 19.75 1.18 9.36
C ILE A 7 18.69 0.55 10.28
N ARG A 8 18.88 -0.71 10.67
CA ARG A 8 18.16 -1.36 11.78
C ARG A 8 18.63 -0.84 13.15
N GLY A 9 18.81 0.47 13.29
CA GLY A 9 18.72 1.10 14.61
C GLY A 9 17.48 0.54 15.29
N ARG A 10 17.61 0.12 16.57
CA ARG A 10 16.54 -0.57 17.32
C ARG A 10 15.21 0.13 17.08
N SER A 11 14.40 -0.39 16.16
CA SER A 11 13.06 0.15 15.92
C SER A 11 12.33 0.00 17.23
N GLU A 12 12.03 1.14 17.85
CA GLU A 12 11.26 1.13 19.08
C GLU A 12 9.90 0.54 18.78
N ARG A 13 9.38 -0.25 19.72
CA ARG A 13 8.05 -0.83 19.58
C ARG A 13 7.07 0.34 19.45
N LEU A 14 6.17 0.26 18.48
CA LEU A 14 5.08 1.23 18.34
C LEU A 14 4.30 1.31 19.66
N THR A 15 4.10 2.53 20.16
CA THR A 15 3.31 2.79 21.36
C THR A 15 1.82 2.80 21.09
N GLU A 16 1.44 3.07 19.85
CA GLU A 16 0.05 3.11 19.38
C GLU A 16 -0.10 2.35 18.05
N PRO A 17 -1.25 1.73 17.79
CA PRO A 17 -1.54 1.11 16.49
C PRO A 17 -1.52 2.16 15.38
N LEU A 18 -0.94 1.80 14.23
CA LEU A 18 -1.02 2.62 13.04
C LEU A 18 -2.45 2.63 12.48
N PRO A 19 -2.87 3.72 11.80
CA PRO A 19 -4.18 3.77 11.18
C PRO A 19 -4.40 2.62 10.19
N ASN A 20 -5.65 2.19 10.04
CA ASN A 20 -6.00 1.18 9.06
C ASN A 20 -5.70 1.67 7.65
N GLY A 21 -5.23 0.77 6.80
CA GLY A 21 -4.92 1.15 5.43
C GLY A 21 -5.02 0.02 4.42
N ALA A 22 -5.12 0.43 3.17
CA ALA A 22 -5.00 -0.42 2.00
C ALA A 22 -3.95 0.18 1.07
N ALA A 23 -3.31 -0.70 0.31
CA ALA A 23 -2.43 -0.31 -0.78
C ALA A 23 -3.06 -0.73 -2.10
N VAL A 24 -3.06 0.20 -3.05
CA VAL A 24 -3.54 0.00 -4.41
C VAL A 24 -2.37 0.18 -5.36
N TYR A 25 -1.98 -0.87 -6.05
CA TYR A 25 -1.01 -0.82 -7.15
C TYR A 25 -1.73 -0.98 -8.47
N TYR A 26 -1.43 -0.17 -9.48
CA TYR A 26 -2.07 -0.31 -10.79
C TYR A 26 -1.09 -0.09 -11.95
N CYS A 27 -1.37 -0.77 -13.05
CA CYS A 27 -0.64 -0.65 -14.30
C CYS A 27 -1.62 -0.50 -15.48
N ASN A 28 -1.21 -0.80 -16.71
CA ASN A 28 -2.06 -0.56 -17.88
C ASN A 28 -3.33 -1.44 -17.91
N ASP A 29 -3.26 -2.67 -17.40
CA ASP A 29 -4.36 -3.64 -17.50
C ASP A 29 -4.97 -4.04 -16.15
N SER A 30 -4.26 -3.80 -15.06
CA SER A 30 -4.55 -4.41 -13.76
C SER A 30 -4.51 -3.42 -12.61
N VAL A 31 -5.28 -3.75 -11.57
CA VAL A 31 -5.24 -3.12 -10.24
C VAL A 31 -5.08 -4.23 -9.21
N PHE A 32 -4.09 -4.10 -8.35
CA PHE A 32 -3.81 -4.99 -7.24
C PHE A 32 -4.06 -4.25 -5.94
N ILE A 33 -4.97 -4.78 -5.12
CA ILE A 33 -5.46 -4.16 -3.90
C ILE A 33 -5.19 -5.12 -2.74
N TYR A 34 -4.62 -4.63 -1.65
CA TYR A 34 -4.41 -5.43 -0.46
C TYR A 34 -4.52 -4.60 0.83
N SER A 35 -4.86 -5.29 1.93
CA SER A 35 -4.87 -4.71 3.27
C SER A 35 -3.46 -4.52 3.79
N ILE A 36 -3.15 -3.40 4.43
CA ILE A 36 -1.83 -3.18 5.01
C ILE A 36 -1.81 -3.82 6.40
N TRP A 37 -0.89 -4.75 6.60
CA TRP A 37 -0.62 -5.29 7.93
C TRP A 37 0.66 -4.66 8.46
N THR A 38 0.69 -4.28 9.73
CA THR A 38 1.88 -3.73 10.39
C THR A 38 2.26 -4.51 11.63
N ASP A 39 3.55 -4.80 11.78
CA ASP A 39 4.07 -5.43 12.99
C ASP A 39 4.25 -4.40 14.12
N VAL A 40 4.64 -4.88 15.30
CA VAL A 40 4.89 -4.02 16.47
C VAL A 40 6.09 -3.07 16.32
N TYR A 41 6.87 -3.18 15.24
CA TYR A 41 8.02 -2.33 14.92
C TYR A 41 7.74 -1.40 13.73
N GLY A 42 6.50 -1.40 13.21
CA GLY A 42 6.08 -0.59 12.07
C GLY A 42 6.46 -1.15 10.70
N ARG A 43 6.95 -2.39 10.60
CA ARG A 43 7.12 -3.05 9.30
C ARG A 43 5.75 -3.32 8.71
N ALA A 44 5.50 -2.76 7.54
CA ALA A 44 4.30 -3.01 6.76
C ALA A 44 4.51 -4.14 5.74
N GLY A 45 3.43 -4.87 5.44
CA GLY A 45 3.44 -5.86 4.36
C GLY A 45 2.04 -6.18 3.85
N ILE A 46 1.97 -7.13 2.92
CA ILE A 46 0.70 -7.59 2.34
C ILE A 46 -0.11 -8.33 3.42
N GLY A 47 -1.32 -7.86 3.68
CA GLY A 47 -2.28 -8.51 4.56
C GLY A 47 -3.11 -9.58 3.87
N ASP A 48 -4.21 -9.97 4.51
CA ASP A 48 -5.07 -11.03 4.00
C ASP A 48 -5.93 -10.58 2.81
N ASN A 49 -6.34 -11.58 2.01
CA ASN A 49 -7.28 -11.46 0.89
C ASN A 49 -6.92 -10.39 -0.18
N PRO A 50 -5.68 -10.35 -0.67
CA PRO A 50 -5.33 -9.44 -1.77
C PRO A 50 -6.12 -9.81 -3.03
N ARG A 51 -6.49 -8.79 -3.82
CA ARG A 51 -7.32 -8.92 -5.03
C ARG A 51 -6.60 -8.32 -6.22
N LYS A 52 -6.69 -9.00 -7.37
CA LYS A 52 -6.32 -8.43 -8.67
C LYS A 52 -7.58 -8.26 -9.50
N LEU A 53 -7.83 -7.03 -9.92
CA LEU A 53 -8.95 -6.63 -10.78
C LEU A 53 -8.41 -6.07 -12.09
N LYS A 54 -9.27 -5.96 -13.10
CA LYS A 54 -8.93 -5.19 -14.31
C LYS A 54 -8.90 -3.70 -13.97
N ARG A 55 -8.04 -2.92 -14.62
CA ARG A 55 -8.07 -1.44 -14.50
C ARG A 55 -9.39 -0.82 -14.94
N THR A 56 -10.09 -1.48 -15.86
CA THR A 56 -11.41 -1.08 -16.34
C THR A 56 -12.55 -1.71 -15.52
N ALA A 57 -12.28 -2.20 -14.32
CA ALA A 57 -13.35 -2.70 -13.45
C ALA A 57 -14.29 -1.56 -13.05
N GLU A 58 -15.56 -1.90 -12.82
CA GLU A 58 -16.56 -0.93 -12.36
C GLU A 58 -16.11 -0.24 -11.05
N PRO A 59 -16.34 1.08 -10.89
CA PRO A 59 -15.94 1.82 -9.69
C PRO A 59 -16.40 1.17 -8.39
N SER A 60 -17.64 0.67 -8.33
CA SER A 60 -18.19 0.01 -7.15
C SER A 60 -17.41 -1.25 -6.75
N LEU A 61 -16.90 -2.02 -7.72
CA LEU A 61 -16.09 -3.20 -7.45
C LEU A 61 -14.69 -2.84 -6.94
N LEU A 62 -14.07 -1.80 -7.53
CA LEU A 62 -12.80 -1.26 -7.06
C LEU A 62 -12.93 -0.75 -5.62
N GLY A 63 -13.94 0.08 -5.37
CA GLY A 63 -14.18 0.65 -4.05
C GLY A 63 -14.51 -0.42 -3.01
N GLN A 64 -15.34 -1.42 -3.34
CA GLN A 64 -15.61 -2.53 -2.42
C GLN A 64 -14.33 -3.29 -2.05
N ALA A 65 -13.44 -3.55 -3.02
CA ALA A 65 -12.17 -4.21 -2.75
C ALA A 65 -11.28 -3.39 -1.81
N VAL A 66 -11.26 -2.07 -1.94
CA VAL A 66 -10.52 -1.18 -1.03
C VAL A 66 -11.17 -1.12 0.35
N VAL A 67 -12.50 -1.00 0.43
CA VAL A 67 -13.23 -1.00 1.71
C VAL A 67 -12.96 -2.29 2.49
N ASP A 68 -13.02 -3.43 1.82
CA ASP A 68 -12.70 -4.73 2.41
C ASP A 68 -11.24 -4.78 2.89
N ALA A 69 -10.31 -4.20 2.11
CA ALA A 69 -8.89 -4.14 2.46
C ALA A 69 -8.63 -3.24 3.68
N VAL A 70 -9.20 -2.03 3.72
CA VAL A 70 -9.06 -1.11 4.87
C VAL A 70 -9.64 -1.77 6.13
N LYS A 71 -10.83 -2.37 6.05
CA LYS A 71 -11.47 -3.03 7.20
C LYS A 71 -10.76 -4.29 7.67
N SER A 72 -9.94 -4.92 6.82
CA SER A 72 -9.13 -6.09 7.18
C SER A 72 -7.67 -5.76 7.49
N SER A 73 -7.31 -4.48 7.47
CA SER A 73 -6.04 -3.96 7.96
C SER A 73 -5.82 -4.35 9.42
N ARG A 74 -4.55 -4.54 9.79
CA ARG A 74 -4.15 -4.92 11.15
C ARG A 74 -2.85 -4.24 11.53
N SER A 75 -2.71 -3.92 12.81
CA SER A 75 -1.50 -3.31 13.37
C SER A 75 -1.08 -3.98 14.66
N GLY A 76 0.20 -3.91 14.98
CA GLY A 76 0.73 -4.48 16.22
C GLY A 76 0.84 -6.01 16.19
N ILE A 77 1.02 -6.59 15.00
CA ILE A 77 1.21 -8.03 14.85
C ILE A 77 2.57 -8.43 15.41
N GLU A 78 2.61 -9.38 16.33
CA GLU A 78 3.86 -9.99 16.77
C GLU A 78 4.27 -11.05 15.74
N SER A 79 5.08 -10.66 14.75
CA SER A 79 5.69 -11.61 13.83
C SER A 79 6.63 -12.52 14.64
N SER A 80 6.22 -13.77 14.87
CA SER A 80 6.88 -14.68 15.80
C SER A 80 8.33 -14.94 15.37
N TYR A 81 9.28 -14.52 16.22
CA TYR A 81 10.72 -14.77 16.07
C TYR A 81 11.11 -16.27 16.21
N SER A 82 10.15 -17.20 16.13
CA SER A 82 10.23 -18.57 16.68
C SER A 82 9.83 -19.71 15.72
N GLY A 83 10.22 -19.61 14.43
CA GLY A 83 10.27 -20.79 13.55
C GLY A 83 8.99 -21.19 12.82
N GLN A 84 7.94 -20.36 12.84
CA GLN A 84 6.87 -20.44 11.83
C GLN A 84 7.21 -19.53 10.64
N PRO A 85 6.74 -19.83 9.41
CA PRO A 85 6.84 -18.88 8.31
C PRO A 85 6.17 -17.59 8.75
N ASP A 86 6.98 -16.53 8.82
CA ASP A 86 6.53 -15.18 9.14
C ASP A 86 5.26 -14.90 8.31
N VAL A 87 4.17 -14.53 9.01
CA VAL A 87 2.85 -14.31 8.39
C VAL A 87 2.94 -13.30 7.26
N PHE A 88 3.84 -12.32 7.39
CA PHE A 88 4.18 -11.36 6.36
C PHE A 88 4.74 -12.04 5.12
N VAL A 89 5.79 -12.86 5.26
CA VAL A 89 6.42 -13.58 4.13
C VAL A 89 5.42 -14.49 3.41
N ARG A 90 4.53 -15.16 4.15
CA ARG A 90 3.49 -16.01 3.56
C ARG A 90 2.48 -15.19 2.75
N ASN A 91 1.98 -14.09 3.33
CA ASN A 91 0.99 -13.24 2.67
C ASN A 91 1.59 -12.49 1.47
N GLU A 92 2.86 -12.07 1.56
CA GLU A 92 3.61 -11.50 0.44
C GLU A 92 3.71 -12.49 -0.72
N LYS A 93 4.15 -13.73 -0.48
CA LYS A 93 4.21 -14.76 -1.52
C LYS A 93 2.86 -15.03 -2.19
N LYS A 94 1.78 -15.03 -1.39
CA LYS A 94 0.40 -15.16 -1.90
C LYS A 94 0.01 -13.95 -2.75
N GLY A 95 0.29 -12.75 -2.26
CA GLY A 95 0.00 -11.48 -2.94
C GLY A 95 0.73 -11.35 -4.26
N PHE A 96 2.04 -11.62 -4.30
CA PHE A 96 2.84 -11.60 -5.53
C PHE A 96 2.30 -12.56 -6.59
N ARG A 97 1.90 -13.77 -6.18
CA ARG A 97 1.26 -14.72 -7.08
C ARG A 97 -0.05 -14.19 -7.67
N ILE A 98 -0.88 -13.53 -6.85
CA ILE A 98 -2.15 -12.94 -7.29
C ILE A 98 -1.92 -11.74 -8.21
N ALA A 99 -0.94 -10.88 -7.88
CA ALA A 99 -0.52 -9.77 -8.71
C ALA A 99 0.10 -10.23 -10.05
N GLY A 100 0.71 -11.42 -10.07
CA GLY A 100 1.43 -11.96 -11.22
C GLY A 100 2.84 -11.37 -11.35
N VAL A 101 3.51 -11.13 -10.22
CA VAL A 101 4.85 -10.56 -10.12
C VAL A 101 5.76 -11.46 -9.28
N SER A 102 7.07 -11.34 -9.45
CA SER A 102 8.06 -12.15 -8.71
C SER A 102 8.36 -11.64 -7.29
N GLY A 103 8.10 -10.35 -7.03
CA GLY A 103 8.31 -9.74 -5.73
C GLY A 103 8.13 -8.22 -5.76
N TRP A 104 8.49 -7.57 -4.65
CA TRP A 104 8.36 -6.12 -4.47
C TRP A 104 8.98 -5.33 -5.63
N TYR A 105 10.19 -5.66 -6.06
CA TYR A 105 10.86 -4.92 -7.14
C TYR A 105 10.03 -4.78 -8.42
N GLU A 106 9.26 -5.80 -8.80
CA GLU A 106 8.37 -5.72 -9.97
C GLU A 106 7.06 -5.00 -9.65
N LEU A 107 6.50 -5.21 -8.45
CA LEU A 107 5.28 -4.53 -8.02
C LEU A 107 5.48 -3.02 -7.91
N GLU A 108 6.63 -2.58 -7.40
CA GLU A 108 7.02 -1.17 -7.24
C GLU A 108 7.21 -0.43 -8.57
N ARG A 109 7.16 -1.14 -9.71
CA ARG A 109 7.10 -0.51 -11.04
C ARG A 109 5.70 -0.06 -11.41
N TRP A 110 4.68 -0.53 -10.70
CA TRP A 110 3.30 -0.10 -10.87
C TRP A 110 3.10 1.22 -10.15
N GLN A 111 2.06 1.96 -10.51
CA GLN A 111 1.69 3.17 -9.78
C GLN A 111 1.05 2.78 -8.44
N HIS A 112 1.40 3.47 -7.37
CA HIS A 112 0.92 3.17 -6.02
C HIS A 112 0.00 4.29 -5.50
N VAL A 113 -1.10 3.89 -4.87
CA VAL A 113 -2.08 4.78 -4.23
C VAL A 113 -2.37 4.21 -2.84
N PRO A 114 -1.77 4.78 -1.78
CA PRO A 114 -2.12 4.44 -0.41
C PRO A 114 -3.51 5.00 -0.08
N VAL A 115 -4.26 4.20 0.67
CA VAL A 115 -5.55 4.56 1.24
C VAL A 115 -5.45 4.39 2.74
N VAL A 116 -5.69 5.45 3.51
CA VAL A 116 -5.51 5.46 4.97
C VAL A 116 -6.77 5.99 5.64
N GLU A 117 -7.26 5.28 6.65
CA GLU A 117 -8.37 5.73 7.49
C GLU A 117 -7.92 6.93 8.35
N THR A 118 -8.53 8.10 8.14
CA THR A 118 -8.20 9.33 8.89
C THR A 118 -9.08 9.50 10.11
N SER A 119 -10.30 8.96 10.05
CA SER A 119 -11.28 8.94 11.14
C SER A 119 -12.29 7.81 10.87
N PRO A 120 -13.08 7.38 11.86
CA PRO A 120 -14.04 6.30 11.66
C PRO A 120 -14.95 6.53 10.45
N GLY A 121 -14.81 5.69 9.42
CA GLY A 121 -15.61 5.77 8.20
C GLY A 121 -15.16 6.83 7.18
N ARG A 122 -14.00 7.46 7.35
CA ARG A 122 -13.40 8.34 6.32
C ARG A 122 -11.98 7.93 6.00
N VAL A 123 -11.61 8.07 4.74
CA VAL A 123 -10.27 7.77 4.24
C VAL A 123 -9.67 8.93 3.48
N MET A 124 -8.35 9.01 3.54
CA MET A 124 -7.52 9.80 2.64
C MET A 124 -6.88 8.87 1.60
N ILE A 125 -7.00 9.25 0.33
CA ILE A 125 -6.43 8.58 -0.82
C ILE A 125 -5.41 9.53 -1.44
N SER A 126 -4.13 9.17 -1.40
CA SER A 126 -3.06 10.05 -1.85
C SER A 126 -2.43 9.56 -3.16
N VAL A 127 -2.13 10.49 -4.06
CA VAL A 127 -1.30 10.20 -5.22
C VAL A 127 0.15 10.12 -4.77
N THR A 128 0.89 9.14 -5.29
CA THR A 128 2.33 9.01 -5.05
C THR A 128 3.12 9.20 -6.33
N GLN A 129 4.42 9.49 -6.19
CA GLN A 129 5.37 9.41 -7.28
C GLN A 129 6.37 8.30 -6.99
N ARG A 130 6.72 7.56 -8.03
CA ARG A 130 7.73 6.53 -7.96
C ARG A 130 9.12 7.17 -7.87
N CYS A 131 9.95 6.65 -6.99
CA CYS A 131 11.35 7.06 -6.86
C CYS A 131 12.24 6.29 -7.85
N ALA A 132 13.30 6.94 -8.35
CA ALA A 132 14.29 6.30 -9.22
C ALA A 132 14.99 5.11 -8.54
N SER A 133 15.18 5.18 -7.21
CA SER A 133 15.74 4.11 -6.38
C SER A 133 14.78 2.94 -6.10
N GLY A 134 13.53 3.04 -6.56
CA GLY A 134 12.43 2.14 -6.19
C GLY A 134 11.60 2.69 -5.02
N GLY A 135 10.38 2.15 -4.88
CA GLY A 135 9.38 2.63 -3.93
C GLY A 135 8.62 3.85 -4.41
N HIS A 136 7.71 4.34 -3.58
CA HIS A 136 6.90 5.52 -3.85
C HIS A 136 6.90 6.49 -2.66
N VAL A 137 6.73 7.77 -2.98
CA VAL A 137 6.66 8.85 -2.00
C VAL A 137 5.41 9.68 -2.24
N THR A 138 4.78 10.11 -1.15
CA THR A 138 3.75 11.15 -1.16
C THR A 138 4.40 12.46 -0.77
N PHE A 139 4.31 13.48 -1.61
CA PHE A 139 4.74 14.83 -1.24
C PHE A 139 3.57 15.65 -0.67
N LYS A 140 3.89 16.63 0.17
CA LYS A 140 2.89 17.50 0.80
C LYS A 140 1.98 18.20 -0.22
N ASP A 141 2.52 18.55 -1.38
CA ASP A 141 1.81 19.30 -2.42
C ASP A 141 1.11 18.38 -3.44
N PHE A 142 1.14 17.06 -3.24
CA PHE A 142 0.48 16.14 -4.14
C PHE A 142 -1.01 16.02 -3.85
N PRO A 143 -1.84 15.79 -4.88
CA PRO A 143 -3.26 15.58 -4.71
C PRO A 143 -3.54 14.47 -3.68
N SER A 144 -4.32 14.81 -2.68
CA SER A 144 -4.90 13.87 -1.73
C SER A 144 -6.40 14.14 -1.67
N PHE A 145 -7.18 13.07 -1.63
CA PHE A 145 -8.63 13.12 -1.68
C PHE A 145 -9.17 12.50 -0.40
N GLU A 146 -9.99 13.25 0.33
CA GLU A 146 -10.69 12.71 1.48
C GLU A 146 -12.13 12.38 1.08
N CYS A 147 -12.56 11.15 1.36
CA CYS A 147 -13.91 10.68 1.06
C CYS A 147 -14.41 9.71 2.14
N ASP A 148 -15.71 9.42 2.12
CA ASP A 148 -16.26 8.40 3.01
C ASP A 148 -15.77 7.01 2.60
N LEU A 149 -15.62 6.12 3.58
CA LEU A 149 -15.25 4.72 3.38
C LEU A 149 -16.46 3.90 2.89
N THR A 150 -16.98 4.28 1.73
CA THR A 150 -18.03 3.57 1.00
C THR A 150 -17.50 3.10 -0.36
N PRO A 151 -18.00 1.97 -0.91
CA PRO A 151 -17.57 1.48 -2.21
C PRO A 151 -17.73 2.51 -3.33
N GLU A 152 -18.80 3.30 -3.31
CA GLU A 152 -19.10 4.29 -4.34
C GLU A 152 -18.07 5.42 -4.34
N HIS A 153 -17.88 6.09 -3.19
CA HIS A 153 -16.97 7.23 -3.09
C HIS A 153 -15.50 6.82 -3.31
N VAL A 154 -15.07 5.73 -2.71
CA VAL A 154 -13.70 5.23 -2.90
C VAL A 154 -13.47 4.81 -4.35
N GLY A 155 -14.45 4.13 -4.95
CA GLY A 155 -14.40 3.70 -6.34
C GLY A 155 -14.29 4.87 -7.33
N GLU A 156 -15.08 5.92 -7.13
CA GLU A 156 -15.05 7.14 -7.94
C GLU A 156 -13.69 7.85 -7.86
N VAL A 157 -13.15 8.04 -6.65
CA VAL A 157 -11.85 8.68 -6.45
C VAL A 157 -10.74 7.88 -7.11
N LEU A 158 -10.71 6.55 -6.92
CA LEU A 158 -9.70 5.69 -7.54
C LEU A 158 -9.81 5.69 -9.07
N SER A 159 -11.02 5.64 -9.61
CA SER A 159 -11.24 5.69 -11.06
C SER A 159 -10.75 7.00 -11.65
N ARG A 160 -10.98 8.11 -10.96
CA ARG A 160 -10.44 9.42 -11.33
C ARG A 160 -8.91 9.40 -11.35
N ILE A 161 -8.27 9.01 -10.25
CA ILE A 161 -6.80 8.95 -10.14
C ILE A 161 -6.21 8.08 -11.26
N MET A 162 -6.78 6.91 -11.50
CA MET A 162 -6.31 5.98 -12.53
C MET A 162 -6.63 6.42 -13.96
N SER A 163 -7.54 7.40 -14.16
CA SER A 163 -7.81 7.97 -15.49
C SER A 163 -6.83 9.07 -15.86
N GLU A 164 -6.17 9.68 -14.88
CA GLU A 164 -5.15 10.69 -15.08
C GLU A 164 -3.84 10.01 -15.56
N LYS A 165 -3.05 10.73 -16.37
CA LYS A 165 -1.75 10.22 -16.81
C LYS A 165 -0.88 10.04 -15.54
N PRO A 166 -0.20 8.89 -15.36
CA PRO A 166 0.78 8.76 -14.29
C PRO A 166 1.75 9.93 -14.33
N MET A 167 2.05 10.51 -13.17
CA MET A 167 3.08 11.55 -13.13
C MET A 167 4.41 10.96 -13.62
N ASP A 168 5.15 11.72 -14.40
CA ASP A 168 6.36 11.22 -15.04
C ASP A 168 7.34 10.64 -13.99
N ASP A 169 8.01 9.54 -14.37
CA ASP A 169 8.74 8.58 -13.49
C ASP A 169 9.93 9.16 -12.69
N TYR A 170 10.22 10.45 -12.80
CA TYR A 170 11.53 10.99 -12.42
C TYR A 170 11.42 12.10 -11.38
N PHE A 171 11.47 11.69 -10.12
CA PHE A 171 12.07 12.50 -9.06
C PHE A 171 13.42 11.88 -8.70
N GLU A 172 14.50 12.60 -8.97
CA GLU A 172 15.77 12.35 -8.29
C GLU A 172 15.62 12.91 -6.87
N PRO A 173 15.65 12.08 -5.81
CA PRO A 173 15.70 12.61 -4.47
C PRO A 173 16.89 13.57 -4.36
N PRO A 174 16.73 14.76 -3.76
CA PRO A 174 17.83 15.71 -3.65
C PRO A 174 19.02 14.98 -3.03
N SER A 175 20.13 14.93 -3.76
CA SER A 175 21.40 14.52 -3.21
C SER A 175 21.66 15.41 -2.00
N HIS A 176 21.76 14.80 -0.81
CA HIS A 176 22.03 15.41 0.50
C HIS A 176 20.79 15.82 1.33
N VAL A 177 20.46 14.96 2.30
CA VAL A 177 20.07 15.33 3.67
C VAL A 177 20.97 14.56 4.63
#